data_AF-A0A820MZC1-F1
#
_entry.id   AF-A0A820MZC1-F1
#
_cell.length_a   1.000
_cell.length_b   1.000
_cell.length_c   1.000
_cell.angle_alpha   90.00
_cell.angle_beta   90.00
_cell.angle_gamma   90.00
#
_symmetry.space_group_name_H-M   'P 1'
#
loop_
_entity.id
_entity.type
_entity.pdbx_description
1 polymer ?
#
loop_
_entity_poly.entity_id
_entity_poly.type
_entity_poly.pdbx_seq_one_letter_code
_entity_poly.pdbx_strand_id
1 'polypeptide(L)'
;MATNVIDIIDPIDYEEYIDEHRQKIENDPLRHLLEYPTDDIDFIRIDRQYRTIIPTMPEKEALNDPHIRDCLQSFNGEHFFLRRNYNHYGSAITLLNVRHEQMQALKQTSKQDYEIDIIDDNRQTLIDQER
;
A
#
# COMPACT_ATOMS: atom_id res chain seq x y z
N MET A 1 52.90 -1.27 23.94
CA MET A 1 51.49 -1.69 24.09
C MET A 1 50.70 -1.02 22.99
N ALA A 2 50.22 -1.78 22.01
CA ALA A 2 49.47 -1.24 20.89
C ALA A 2 48.01 -1.08 21.32
N THR A 3 47.52 0.15 21.40
CA THR A 3 46.09 0.45 21.59
C THR A 3 45.40 0.20 20.26
N ASN A 4 44.52 -0.81 20.23
CA ASN A 4 43.69 -1.14 19.07
C ASN A 4 42.68 0.02 18.87
N VAL A 5 42.80 0.77 17.77
CA VAL A 5 42.04 2.03 17.55
C VAL A 5 40.64 1.76 16.98
N ILE A 6 40.01 0.66 17.38
CA ILE A 6 38.61 0.40 17.10
C ILE A 6 38.04 -0.27 18.35
N ASP A 7 37.87 0.52 19.42
CA ASP A 7 36.90 0.15 20.45
C ASP A 7 35.54 0.05 19.75
N ILE A 8 34.93 -1.13 19.83
CA ILE A 8 33.59 -1.36 19.32
C ILE A 8 32.66 -0.57 20.24
N ILE A 9 32.27 0.61 19.80
CA ILE A 9 31.30 1.45 20.51
C ILE A 9 29.93 0.88 20.20
N ASP A 10 29.20 0.47 21.24
CA ASP A 10 27.80 0.08 21.10
C ASP A 10 27.01 1.26 20.53
N PRO A 11 26.09 1.02 19.57
CA PRO A 11 25.27 2.10 19.03
C PRO A 11 24.46 2.73 20.16
N ILE A 12 24.32 4.05 20.09
CA ILE A 12 23.49 4.80 21.03
C ILE A 12 22.07 4.25 21.02
N ASP A 13 21.49 4.01 22.20
CA ASP A 13 20.07 3.76 22.33
C ASP A 13 19.33 5.09 22.08
N TYR A 14 18.78 5.21 20.88
CA TYR A 14 18.12 6.44 20.46
C TYR A 14 16.89 6.75 21.29
N GLU A 15 16.13 5.73 21.68
CA GLU A 15 14.88 5.92 22.42
C GLU A 15 15.18 6.44 23.83
N GLU A 16 16.15 5.83 24.52
CA GLU A 16 16.61 6.29 25.84
C GLU A 16 17.18 7.72 25.78
N TYR A 17 18.03 8.00 24.78
CA TYR A 17 18.62 9.33 24.60
C TYR A 17 17.58 10.43 24.40
N ILE A 18 16.53 10.17 23.59
CA ILE A 18 15.45 11.12 23.35
C ILE A 18 14.65 11.38 24.63
N ASP A 19 14.36 10.33 25.40
CA ASP A 19 13.64 10.47 26.67
C ASP A 19 14.42 11.30 27.69
N GLU A 20 15.72 11.06 27.83
CA GLU A 20 16.60 11.84 28.71
C GLU A 20 16.73 13.32 28.28
N HIS A 21 16.67 13.59 26.98
CA HIS A 21 16.93 14.93 26.41
C HIS A 21 15.66 15.65 25.93
N ARG A 22 14.48 15.18 26.32
CA ARG A 22 13.17 15.69 25.84
C ARG A 22 13.06 17.22 25.94
N GLN A 23 13.42 17.81 27.08
CA GLN A 23 13.35 19.27 27.28
C GLN A 23 14.23 20.05 26.29
N LYS A 24 15.38 19.50 25.91
CA LYS A 24 16.30 20.16 24.97
C LYS A 24 15.72 20.14 23.55
N ILE A 25 15.12 19.02 23.16
CA ILE A 25 14.44 18.85 21.87
C ILE A 25 13.20 19.75 21.82
N GLU A 26 12.45 19.84 22.91
CA GLU A 26 11.25 20.67 22.98
C GLU A 26 11.55 22.17 22.84
N ASN A 27 12.70 22.61 23.35
CA ASN A 27 13.15 24.00 23.30
C ASN A 27 14.03 24.32 22.07
N ASP A 28 14.22 23.37 21.14
CA ASP A 28 15.04 23.60 19.95
C ASP A 28 14.35 24.63 19.01
N PRO A 29 15.00 25.76 18.69
CA PRO A 29 14.42 26.78 17.81
C PRO A 29 14.14 26.26 16.38
N LEU A 30 14.81 25.20 15.95
CA LEU A 30 14.66 24.57 14.64
C LEU A 30 13.82 23.29 14.66
N ARG A 31 13.20 22.94 15.80
CA ARG A 31 12.33 21.75 15.93
C ARG A 31 11.31 21.61 14.80
N HIS A 32 10.74 22.73 14.35
CA HIS A 32 9.75 22.77 13.26
C HIS A 32 10.27 22.17 11.93
N LEU A 33 11.58 22.11 11.72
CA LEU A 33 12.18 21.47 10.54
C LEU A 33 12.09 19.93 10.59
N LEU A 34 11.90 19.36 11.79
CA LEU A 34 11.73 17.92 12.01
C LEU A 34 10.26 17.49 11.91
N GLU A 35 9.33 18.45 11.95
CA GLU A 35 7.91 18.21 11.87
C GLU A 35 7.46 18.13 10.40
N TYR A 36 6.47 17.27 10.12
CA TYR A 36 5.88 17.26 8.80
C TYR A 36 5.06 18.53 8.55
N PRO A 37 5.10 19.10 7.33
CA PRO A 37 4.26 20.23 6.98
C PRO A 37 2.79 19.92 7.22
N THR A 38 2.03 20.89 7.72
CA THR A 38 0.59 20.71 8.00
C THR A 38 -0.24 20.44 6.75
N ASP A 39 0.29 20.81 5.59
CA ASP A 39 -0.30 20.64 4.25
C ASP A 39 0.35 19.50 3.46
N ASP A 40 1.15 18.64 4.10
CA ASP A 40 1.81 17.53 3.40
C ASP A 40 0.80 16.45 2.96
N ILE A 41 -0.36 16.32 3.60
CA ILE A 41 -1.29 15.23 3.32
C ILE A 41 -2.51 15.72 2.54
N ASP A 42 -2.71 15.13 1.36
CA ASP A 42 -3.92 15.29 0.55
C ASP A 42 -4.67 13.96 0.40
N PHE A 43 -6.00 14.02 0.46
CA PHE A 43 -6.87 12.90 0.10
C PHE A 43 -7.43 13.10 -1.32
N ILE A 44 -7.08 12.18 -2.22
CA ILE A 44 -7.55 12.20 -3.59
C ILE A 44 -8.60 11.12 -3.76
N ARG A 45 -9.83 11.52 -4.08
CA ARG A 45 -10.87 10.58 -4.47
C ARG A 45 -10.49 9.93 -5.80
N ILE A 46 -10.57 8.61 -5.87
CA ILE A 46 -10.37 7.86 -7.10
C ILE A 46 -11.65 7.10 -7.43
N ASP A 47 -12.15 7.36 -8.63
CA ASP A 47 -13.28 6.60 -9.16
C ASP A 47 -12.81 5.21 -9.58
N ARG A 48 -13.45 4.19 -9.01
CA ARG A 48 -13.20 2.81 -9.38
C ARG A 48 -13.75 2.54 -10.78
N GLN A 49 -12.94 1.91 -11.61
CA GLN A 49 -13.43 1.34 -12.85
C GLN A 49 -14.10 0.00 -12.56
N TYR A 50 -15.42 -0.02 -12.64
CA TYR A 50 -16.20 -1.25 -12.52
C TYR A 50 -16.39 -1.86 -13.91
N ARG A 51 -16.22 -3.18 -14.02
CA ARG A 51 -16.55 -3.91 -15.25
C ARG A 51 -18.07 -4.02 -15.46
N THR A 52 -18.85 -3.90 -14.39
CA THR A 52 -20.31 -3.96 -14.41
C THR A 52 -20.91 -2.56 -14.27
N ILE A 53 -22.06 -2.34 -14.90
CA ILE A 53 -22.79 -1.06 -14.83
C ILE A 53 -23.48 -0.90 -13.46
N ILE A 54 -23.86 -2.02 -12.83
CA ILE A 54 -24.58 -2.06 -11.56
C ILE A 54 -23.81 -3.00 -10.61
N PRO A 55 -23.68 -2.66 -9.31
CA PRO A 55 -23.11 -3.57 -8.32
C PRO A 55 -23.98 -4.81 -8.14
N THR A 56 -23.37 -5.99 -8.15
CA THR A 56 -24.06 -7.22 -7.77
C THR A 56 -24.30 -7.18 -6.26
N MET A 57 -25.57 -7.19 -5.84
CA MET A 57 -25.96 -7.23 -4.44
C MET A 57 -26.27 -8.69 -4.03
N PRO A 58 -25.83 -9.14 -2.85
CA PRO A 58 -26.19 -10.46 -2.34
C PRO A 58 -27.67 -10.51 -1.93
N GLU A 59 -28.15 -11.72 -1.66
CA GLU A 59 -29.48 -11.95 -1.09
C GLU A 59 -29.65 -11.22 0.25
N LYS A 60 -30.89 -10.84 0.59
CA LYS A 60 -31.16 -10.00 1.76
C LYS A 60 -30.78 -10.69 3.06
N GLU A 61 -30.90 -12.01 3.10
CA GLU A 61 -30.58 -12.88 4.22
C GLU A 61 -29.08 -12.83 4.54
N ALA A 62 -28.23 -12.69 3.51
CA ALA A 62 -26.79 -12.58 3.63
C ALA A 62 -26.33 -11.22 4.21
N LEU A 63 -27.16 -10.16 4.11
CA LEU A 63 -26.87 -8.86 4.75
C LEU A 63 -26.95 -8.91 6.27
N ASN A 64 -27.49 -9.97 6.86
CA ASN A 64 -27.48 -10.15 8.32
C ASN A 64 -26.06 -10.47 8.84
N ASP A 65 -25.17 -10.98 7.98
CA ASP A 65 -23.78 -11.21 8.33
C ASP A 65 -23.01 -9.86 8.38
N PRO A 66 -22.43 -9.49 9.55
CA PRO A 66 -21.60 -8.29 9.66
C PRO A 66 -20.43 -8.25 8.66
N HIS A 67 -19.80 -9.39 8.39
CA HIS A 67 -18.66 -9.45 7.48
C HIS A 67 -19.08 -9.11 6.05
N ILE A 68 -20.22 -9.63 5.60
CA ILE A 68 -20.76 -9.34 4.26
C ILE A 68 -21.10 -7.84 4.14
N ARG A 69 -21.65 -7.23 5.19
CA ARG A 69 -21.92 -5.79 5.21
C ARG A 69 -20.65 -4.95 5.12
N ASP A 70 -19.62 -5.28 5.89
CA ASP A 70 -18.34 -4.56 5.87
C ASP A 70 -17.64 -4.70 4.50
N CYS A 71 -17.69 -5.89 3.91
CA CYS A 71 -17.19 -6.14 2.57
C CYS A 71 -17.93 -5.29 1.52
N LEU A 72 -19.27 -5.24 1.58
CA LEU A 72 -20.07 -4.43 0.65
C LEU A 72 -19.81 -2.94 0.81
N GLN A 73 -19.70 -2.47 2.05
CA GLN A 73 -19.38 -1.06 2.33
C GLN A 73 -17.99 -0.71 1.80
N SER A 74 -17.01 -1.58 2.00
CA SER A 74 -15.65 -1.38 1.49
C SER A 74 -15.59 -1.45 -0.03
N PHE A 75 -16.34 -2.37 -0.65
CA PHE A 75 -16.32 -2.58 -2.09
C PHE A 75 -17.02 -1.46 -2.86
N ASN A 76 -18.19 -1.04 -2.39
CA ASN A 76 -19.03 -0.02 -3.03
C ASN A 76 -18.75 1.40 -2.52
N GLY A 77 -17.97 1.53 -1.43
CA GLY A 77 -17.61 2.81 -0.85
C GLY A 77 -16.68 3.64 -1.73
N GLU A 78 -16.60 4.93 -1.40
CA GLU A 78 -15.65 5.84 -2.04
C GLU A 78 -14.23 5.48 -1.65
N HIS A 79 -13.33 5.46 -2.64
CA HIS A 79 -11.93 5.15 -2.43
C HIS A 79 -11.11 6.43 -2.47
N PHE A 80 -10.22 6.57 -1.50
CA PHE A 80 -9.31 7.70 -1.41
C PHE A 80 -7.87 7.21 -1.40
N PHE A 81 -7.01 7.89 -2.15
CA PHE A 81 -5.57 7.75 -2.05
C PHE A 81 -5.01 8.88 -1.20
N LEU A 82 -4.19 8.50 -0.21
CA LEU A 82 -3.41 9.45 0.56
C LEU A 82 -2.16 9.83 -0.25
N ARG A 83 -2.06 11.10 -0.63
CA ARG A 83 -0.88 11.67 -1.30
C ARG A 83 -0.10 12.49 -0.29
N ARG A 84 1.23 12.32 -0.32
CA ARG A 84 2.16 13.22 0.37
C ARG A 84 2.68 14.26 -0.62
N ASN A 85 2.34 15.52 -0.41
CA ASN A 85 2.61 16.63 -1.32
C ASN A 85 4.10 16.93 -1.45
N TYR A 86 4.89 16.63 -0.41
CA TYR A 86 6.33 16.89 -0.39
C TYR A 86 7.18 15.62 -0.54
N ASN A 87 6.58 14.49 -0.97
CA ASN A 87 7.26 13.19 -1.10
C ASN A 87 8.49 13.26 -2.02
N HIS A 88 8.45 14.09 -3.06
CA HIS A 88 9.55 14.27 -4.03
C HIS A 88 10.81 14.91 -3.45
N TYR A 89 10.73 15.50 -2.25
CA TYR A 89 11.91 15.99 -1.51
C TYR A 89 12.50 14.93 -0.56
N GLY A 90 11.84 13.79 -0.39
CA GLY A 90 12.28 12.71 0.49
C GLY A 90 13.35 11.81 -0.14
N SER A 91 14.17 11.18 0.70
CA SER A 91 15.20 10.21 0.29
C SER A 91 14.64 8.95 -0.38
N ALA A 92 13.34 8.65 -0.17
CA ALA A 92 12.64 7.56 -0.83
C ALA A 92 12.40 7.78 -2.34
N ILE A 93 12.63 8.99 -2.85
CA ILE A 93 12.42 9.33 -4.27
C ILE A 93 13.24 8.43 -5.21
N THR A 94 14.44 8.01 -4.78
CA THR A 94 15.28 7.09 -5.56
C THR A 94 14.59 5.76 -5.81
N LEU A 95 13.91 5.20 -4.80
CA LEU A 95 13.17 3.94 -4.93
C LEU A 95 11.92 4.12 -5.79
N LEU A 96 11.23 5.25 -5.66
CA LEU A 96 10.05 5.57 -6.47
C LEU A 96 10.41 5.75 -7.95
N ASN A 97 11.55 6.38 -8.26
CA ASN A 97 12.04 6.56 -9.63
C ASN A 97 12.32 5.20 -10.28
N VAL A 98 12.99 4.29 -9.58
CA VAL A 98 13.23 2.91 -10.07
C VAL A 98 11.92 2.18 -10.36
N ARG A 99 10.93 2.27 -9.46
CA ARG A 99 9.61 1.65 -9.68
C ARG A 99 8.87 2.27 -10.86
N HIS A 100 8.98 3.58 -11.05
CA HIS A 100 8.37 4.29 -12.16
C HIS A 100 8.98 3.87 -13.50
N GLU A 101 10.32 3.79 -13.60
CA GLU A 101 11.02 3.27 -14.77
C GLU A 101 10.61 1.83 -15.09
N GLN A 102 10.52 0.95 -14.08
CA GLN A 102 10.02 -0.42 -14.24
C GLN A 102 8.59 -0.46 -14.78
N MET A 103 7.68 0.38 -14.26
CA MET A 103 6.31 0.47 -14.78
C MET A 103 6.27 0.97 -16.22
N GLN A 104 7.13 1.92 -16.59
CA GLN A 104 7.21 2.38 -17.98
C GLN A 104 7.73 1.29 -18.91
N ALA A 105 8.76 0.54 -18.49
CA ALA A 105 9.26 -0.62 -19.23
C ALA A 105 8.16 -1.68 -19.40
N LEU A 106 7.35 -1.94 -18.36
CA LEU A 106 6.24 -2.88 -18.44
C LEU A 106 5.17 -2.44 -19.46
N LYS A 107 4.89 -1.13 -19.56
CA LYS A 107 3.96 -0.58 -20.56
C LYS A 107 4.47 -0.71 -22.00
N GLN A 108 5.77 -0.88 -22.21
CA GLN A 108 6.37 -1.12 -23.52
C GLN A 108 6.33 -2.60 -23.92
N THR A 109 5.95 -3.50 -22.99
CA THR A 109 5.79 -4.92 -23.32
C THR A 109 4.52 -5.14 -24.16
N SER A 110 4.52 -6.19 -24.98
CA SER A 110 3.36 -6.55 -25.78
C SER A 110 2.18 -6.89 -24.87
N LYS A 111 0.98 -6.40 -25.24
CA LYS A 111 -0.27 -6.76 -24.57
C LYS A 111 -0.40 -8.29 -24.53
N GLN A 112 -0.57 -8.85 -23.33
CA GLN A 112 -0.81 -10.27 -23.15
C GLN A 112 -2.30 -10.54 -23.34
N ASP A 113 -2.64 -11.29 -24.38
CA ASP A 113 -3.98 -11.83 -24.58
C ASP A 113 -3.96 -13.28 -24.06
N TYR A 114 -4.71 -13.55 -23.00
CA TYR A 114 -4.85 -14.89 -22.43
C TYR A 114 -6.12 -15.53 -22.99
N GLU A 115 -6.00 -16.73 -23.53
CA GLU A 115 -7.15 -17.57 -23.88
C GLU A 115 -7.63 -18.28 -22.61
N ILE A 116 -8.95 -18.27 -22.39
CA ILE A 116 -9.58 -19.10 -21.36
C ILE A 116 -9.96 -20.39 -22.08
N ASP A 117 -9.38 -21.52 -21.67
CA ASP A 117 -9.81 -22.83 -22.16
C ASP A 117 -11.29 -23.01 -21.80
N ILE A 118 -12.14 -23.02 -22.83
CA ILE A 118 -13.54 -23.40 -22.68
C ILE A 118 -13.53 -24.90 -22.43
N ILE A 119 -13.65 -25.30 -21.16
CA ILE A 119 -13.96 -26.68 -20.82
C ILE A 119 -15.38 -26.89 -21.35
N ASP A 120 -15.49 -27.64 -22.44
CA ASP A 120 -16.76 -28.08 -22.99
C ASP A 120 -17.51 -28.85 -21.89
N ASP A 121 -18.66 -28.32 -21.44
CA ASP A 121 -19.49 -28.89 -20.35
C ASP A 121 -19.85 -30.37 -20.62
N ASN A 122 -19.71 -30.85 -21.86
CA ASN A 122 -19.87 -32.25 -22.23
C ASN A 122 -18.81 -33.22 -21.69
N ARG A 123 -17.69 -32.74 -21.11
CA ARG A 123 -16.73 -33.63 -20.43
C ARG A 123 -17.10 -33.95 -19.00
N GLN A 124 -17.95 -33.15 -18.36
CA GLN A 124 -18.40 -33.40 -16.99
C GLN A 124 -19.36 -34.61 -16.93
N THR A 125 -20.14 -34.84 -17.98
CA THR A 125 -21.10 -35.97 -18.04
C THR A 125 -20.47 -37.36 -18.22
N LEU A 126 -19.19 -37.45 -18.59
CA LEU A 126 -18.52 -38.75 -18.77
C LEU A 126 -17.70 -39.19 -17.55
N ILE A 127 -17.33 -38.26 -16.67
CA ILE A 127 -16.51 -38.57 -15.48
C ILE A 127 -17.38 -39.09 -14.32
N ASP A 128 -18.64 -38.69 -14.25
CA ASP A 128 -19.59 -39.14 -13.22
C ASP A 128 -20.22 -40.52 -13.53
N GLN A 129 -19.99 -41.12 -14.71
CA GLN A 129 -20.50 -42.46 -15.07
C GLN A 129 -19.51 -43.61 -14.80
N GLU A 130 -18.26 -43.32 -14.41
CA GLU A 130 -17.25 -44.34 -14.10
C GLU A 130 -16.89 -44.42 -12.59
N ARG A 131 -17.80 -44.00 -11.70
CA ARG A 131 -17.65 -44.15 -10.24
C ARG A 131 -18.76 -44.97 -9.59
#